data_AF-A0A7X0MRY3-F1
#
_entry.id   AF-A0A7X0MRY3-F1
#
_cell.length_a   1.000
_cell.length_b   1.000
_cell.length_c   1.000
_cell.angle_alpha   90.00
_cell.angle_beta   90.00
_cell.angle_gamma   90.00
#
_symmetry.space_group_name_H-M   'P 1'
#
loop_
_entity.id
_entity.type
_entity.pdbx_description
1 polymer ?
#
loop_
_entity_poly.entity_id
_entity_poly.type
_entity_poly.pdbx_seq_one_letter_code
_entity_poly.pdbx_strand_id
1 'polypeptide(L)'
;MADSDAGSDKQQLKDAVRSIILVQGNEFIKELLRKHKLQIGTKKADFSRNILAAIDAGTLTRPMIEDWLSEVEGWGNQHIYLFKPPMVPKAEIRGRFEKSDFAKLIDTAVSYEFPEDLELSAVSLTADHLFISWHKGAGGWERTPSKDFERIEDEERYKYQAYRERFDRSVVRFAWRFTDPFCAVMIQLAVEGDAHTPIHLQVRDDLKHIGLFDADPERIPLSEAFKNMTLQNDTLVQSTRMMTDGGHVDVVSTLSEGGIGDVEALLEARRGVNDNNFAGADGQFHFLQTKHDKLSRNVKVQGYGVESRVRVWVQCKREDVYIVLGVIWANQ
;
A
#
# COMPACT_ATOMS: atom_id res chain seq x y z
N MET A 1 -20.92 21.60 -27.34
CA MET A 1 -20.06 21.72 -26.15
C MET A 1 -20.09 20.48 -25.26
N ALA A 2 -21.19 19.73 -25.14
CA ALA A 2 -21.21 18.48 -24.36
C ALA A 2 -20.41 17.31 -25.00
N ASP A 3 -20.40 17.19 -26.34
CA ASP A 3 -19.67 16.09 -27.03
C ASP A 3 -18.14 16.21 -26.98
N SER A 4 -17.59 17.43 -26.90
CA SER A 4 -16.14 17.63 -26.79
C SER A 4 -15.61 17.24 -25.40
N ASP A 5 -16.43 17.40 -24.37
CA ASP A 5 -16.08 17.11 -22.98
C ASP A 5 -16.13 15.60 -22.71
N ALA A 6 -17.17 14.91 -23.22
CA ALA A 6 -17.29 13.46 -23.12
C ALA A 6 -16.20 12.70 -23.91
N GLY A 7 -15.76 13.24 -25.05
CA GLY A 7 -14.65 12.68 -25.82
C GLY A 7 -13.30 12.81 -25.11
N SER A 8 -13.07 13.94 -24.44
CA SER A 8 -11.86 14.20 -23.65
C SER A 8 -11.79 13.28 -22.42
N ASP A 9 -12.91 13.12 -21.71
CA ASP A 9 -12.99 12.26 -20.51
C ASP A 9 -12.68 10.79 -20.82
N LYS A 10 -13.28 10.24 -21.89
CA LYS A 10 -12.99 8.87 -22.34
C LYS A 10 -11.52 8.69 -22.69
N GLN A 11 -10.90 9.68 -23.33
CA GLN A 11 -9.49 9.58 -23.72
C GLN A 11 -8.58 9.58 -22.49
N GLN A 12 -8.82 10.47 -21.53
CA GLN A 12 -8.10 10.47 -20.24
C GLN A 12 -8.23 9.13 -19.53
N LEU A 13 -9.44 8.55 -19.49
CA LEU A 13 -9.68 7.27 -18.83
C LEU A 13 -8.94 6.12 -19.53
N LYS A 14 -8.88 6.12 -20.86
CA LYS A 14 -8.08 5.15 -21.64
C LYS A 14 -6.59 5.28 -21.37
N ASP A 15 -6.10 6.50 -21.20
CA ASP A 15 -4.69 6.73 -20.90
C ASP A 15 -4.35 6.29 -19.46
N ALA A 16 -5.25 6.55 -18.50
CA ALA A 16 -5.15 6.01 -17.13
C ALA A 16 -5.14 4.48 -17.09
N VAL A 17 -5.91 3.81 -17.96
CA VAL A 17 -5.88 2.34 -18.08
C VAL A 17 -4.51 1.86 -18.55
N ARG A 18 -3.94 2.54 -19.55
CA ARG A 18 -2.65 2.16 -20.13
C ARG A 18 -1.50 2.38 -19.15
N SER A 19 -1.57 3.41 -18.32
CA SER A 19 -0.52 3.78 -17.38
C SER A 19 -0.65 3.07 -16.02
N ILE A 20 -1.83 3.08 -15.39
CA ILE A 20 -1.98 2.65 -13.99
C ILE A 20 -2.57 1.24 -13.89
N ILE A 21 -3.69 0.97 -14.59
CA ILE A 21 -4.45 -0.28 -14.42
C ILE A 21 -3.62 -1.47 -14.88
N LEU A 22 -2.94 -1.35 -16.02
CA LEU A 22 -2.15 -2.46 -16.58
C LEU A 22 -0.89 -2.74 -15.76
N VAL A 23 -0.44 -1.86 -14.86
CA VAL A 23 0.69 -2.13 -13.96
C VAL A 23 0.24 -2.96 -12.75
N GLN A 24 -1.06 -2.98 -12.45
CA GLN A 24 -1.60 -3.80 -11.37
C GLN A 24 -1.50 -5.30 -11.66
N GLY A 25 -1.52 -6.11 -10.60
CA GLY A 25 -1.44 -7.57 -10.71
C GLY A 25 -2.60 -8.13 -11.54
N ASN A 26 -2.31 -9.12 -12.40
CA ASN A 26 -3.30 -9.75 -13.28
C ASN A 26 -4.54 -10.25 -12.54
N GLU A 27 -4.39 -10.69 -11.29
CA GLU A 27 -5.48 -11.13 -10.43
C GLU A 27 -6.49 -10.00 -10.16
N PHE A 28 -6.01 -8.81 -9.81
CA PHE A 28 -6.85 -7.63 -9.57
C PHE A 28 -7.54 -7.14 -10.84
N ILE A 29 -6.86 -7.17 -11.98
CA ILE A 29 -7.44 -6.82 -13.29
C ILE A 29 -8.57 -7.80 -13.64
N LYS A 30 -8.36 -9.11 -13.44
CA LYS A 30 -9.40 -10.12 -13.65
C LYS A 30 -10.59 -9.91 -12.73
N GLU A 31 -10.36 -9.46 -11.50
CA GLU A 31 -11.44 -9.14 -10.57
C GLU A 31 -12.26 -7.93 -11.03
N LEU A 32 -11.63 -6.84 -11.46
CA LEU A 32 -12.32 -5.69 -12.06
C LEU A 32 -13.23 -6.14 -13.21
N LEU A 33 -12.67 -6.92 -14.15
CA LEU A 33 -13.42 -7.44 -15.28
C LEU A 33 -14.61 -8.32 -14.82
N ARG A 34 -14.41 -9.19 -13.82
CA ARG A 34 -15.47 -10.05 -13.28
C ARG A 34 -16.57 -9.24 -12.58
N LYS A 35 -16.20 -8.26 -11.74
CA LYS A 35 -17.13 -7.40 -10.97
C LYS A 35 -18.11 -6.68 -11.91
N HIS A 36 -17.62 -6.24 -13.07
CA HIS A 36 -18.42 -5.54 -14.08
C HIS A 36 -18.90 -6.44 -15.23
N LYS A 37 -18.82 -7.77 -15.09
CA LYS A 37 -19.28 -8.77 -16.08
C LYS A 37 -18.68 -8.58 -17.48
N LEU A 38 -17.43 -8.12 -17.55
CA LEU A 38 -16.66 -7.93 -18.78
C LEU A 38 -15.91 -9.21 -19.17
N GLN A 39 -15.60 -9.35 -20.45
CA GLN A 39 -14.87 -10.51 -20.97
C GLN A 39 -13.47 -10.59 -20.35
N ILE A 40 -13.09 -11.77 -19.84
CA ILE A 40 -11.76 -12.03 -19.28
C ILE A 40 -10.93 -12.75 -20.34
N GLY A 41 -9.86 -12.10 -20.80
CA GLY A 41 -8.90 -12.72 -21.71
C GLY A 41 -7.89 -13.64 -21.02
N THR A 42 -6.96 -14.20 -21.79
CA THR A 42 -5.87 -15.03 -21.24
C THR A 42 -4.54 -14.28 -21.19
N LYS A 43 -4.36 -13.26 -22.05
CA LYS A 43 -3.15 -12.43 -22.14
C LYS A 43 -3.42 -11.00 -21.71
N LYS A 44 -2.37 -10.30 -21.27
CA LYS A 44 -2.44 -8.87 -20.89
C LYS A 44 -2.97 -7.96 -22.01
N ALA A 45 -2.65 -8.28 -23.27
CA ALA A 45 -3.19 -7.58 -24.43
C ALA A 45 -4.72 -7.71 -24.54
N ASP A 46 -5.28 -8.86 -24.16
CA ASP A 46 -6.72 -9.06 -24.15
C ASP A 46 -7.39 -8.25 -23.03
N PHE A 47 -6.76 -8.16 -21.86
CA PHE A 47 -7.27 -7.30 -20.77
C PHE A 47 -7.35 -5.84 -21.23
N SER A 48 -6.27 -5.32 -21.81
CA SER A 48 -6.25 -3.95 -22.34
C SER A 48 -7.36 -3.73 -23.37
N ARG A 49 -7.48 -4.61 -24.36
CA ARG A 49 -8.53 -4.50 -25.39
C ARG A 49 -9.95 -4.51 -24.79
N ASN A 50 -10.22 -5.41 -23.84
CA ASN A 50 -11.55 -5.55 -23.25
C ASN A 50 -11.91 -4.36 -22.35
N ILE A 51 -10.95 -3.82 -21.60
CA ILE A 51 -11.15 -2.62 -20.77
C ILE A 51 -11.41 -1.39 -21.66
N LEU A 52 -10.60 -1.20 -22.71
CA LEU A 52 -10.77 -0.08 -23.64
C LEU A 52 -12.13 -0.14 -24.36
N ALA A 53 -12.54 -1.33 -24.81
CA ALA A 53 -13.85 -1.55 -25.42
C ALA A 53 -15.01 -1.27 -24.44
N ALA A 54 -14.84 -1.64 -23.16
CA ALA A 54 -15.84 -1.38 -22.13
C ALA A 54 -15.98 0.13 -21.80
N ILE A 55 -14.88 0.89 -21.87
CA ILE A 55 -14.90 2.35 -21.75
C ILE A 55 -15.60 2.99 -22.94
N ASP A 56 -15.29 2.51 -24.15
CA ASP A 56 -15.93 3.00 -25.38
C ASP A 56 -17.44 2.79 -25.35
N ALA A 57 -17.88 1.60 -24.91
CA ALA A 57 -19.27 1.24 -24.73
C ALA A 57 -19.95 1.89 -23.52
N GLY A 58 -19.19 2.60 -22.65
CA GLY A 58 -19.72 3.21 -21.42
C GLY A 58 -20.10 2.21 -20.32
N THR A 59 -19.81 0.92 -20.50
CA THR A 59 -20.07 -0.12 -19.49
C THR A 59 -19.05 -0.11 -18.35
N LEU A 60 -17.87 0.45 -18.59
CA LEU A 60 -16.88 0.76 -17.56
C LEU A 60 -16.70 2.27 -17.51
N THR A 61 -17.08 2.86 -16.37
CA THR A 61 -17.07 4.32 -16.17
C THR A 61 -15.90 4.75 -15.31
N ARG A 62 -15.60 6.06 -15.31
CA ARG A 62 -14.57 6.66 -14.46
C ARG A 62 -14.77 6.33 -12.96
N PRO A 63 -15.96 6.55 -12.35
CA PRO A 63 -16.18 6.22 -10.94
C PRO A 63 -15.89 4.75 -10.61
N MET A 64 -16.24 3.82 -11.51
CA MET A 64 -15.97 2.39 -11.30
C MET A 64 -14.46 2.07 -11.27
N ILE A 65 -13.68 2.74 -12.11
CA ILE A 65 -12.22 2.59 -12.14
C ILE A 65 -11.60 3.22 -10.89
N GLU A 66 -12.06 4.41 -10.50
CA GLU A 66 -11.57 5.12 -9.31
C GLU A 66 -11.87 4.37 -8.02
N ASP A 67 -13.08 3.83 -7.89
CA ASP A 67 -13.47 2.95 -6.79
C ASP A 67 -12.55 1.73 -6.72
N TRP A 68 -12.30 1.07 -7.85
CA TRP A 68 -11.40 -0.09 -7.90
C TRP A 68 -9.95 0.28 -7.58
N LEU A 69 -9.43 1.40 -8.11
CA LEU A 69 -8.09 1.88 -7.78
C LEU A 69 -7.96 2.18 -6.29
N SER A 70 -8.99 2.76 -5.67
CA SER A 70 -9.01 2.98 -4.21
C SER A 70 -8.91 1.69 -3.39
N GLU A 71 -9.32 0.54 -3.96
CA GLU A 71 -9.26 -0.78 -3.32
C GLU A 71 -7.90 -1.48 -3.51
N VAL A 72 -7.16 -1.21 -4.60
CA VAL A 72 -5.98 -2.01 -4.98
C VAL A 72 -4.67 -1.21 -5.04
N GLU A 73 -4.74 0.08 -5.35
CA GLU A 73 -3.56 0.89 -5.61
C GLU A 73 -2.87 1.31 -4.31
N GLY A 74 -1.61 0.89 -4.18
CA GLY A 74 -0.77 1.23 -3.04
C GLY A 74 -1.10 0.59 -1.71
N TRP A 75 -1.91 -0.46 -1.72
CA TRP A 75 -2.17 -1.26 -0.52
C TRP A 75 -1.21 -2.45 -0.36
N GLY A 76 -0.46 -2.77 -1.41
CA GLY A 76 0.52 -3.84 -1.45
C GLY A 76 1.96 -3.38 -1.31
N ASN A 77 2.84 -4.30 -0.90
CA ASN A 77 4.31 -4.08 -0.84
C ASN A 77 4.70 -2.76 -0.15
N GLN A 78 4.19 -2.53 1.06
CA GLN A 78 4.24 -1.22 1.70
C GLN A 78 4.74 -1.28 3.14
N HIS A 79 5.18 -0.13 3.63
CA HIS A 79 5.49 0.12 5.04
C HIS A 79 4.40 0.98 5.67
N ILE A 80 3.91 0.57 6.83
CA ILE A 80 2.82 1.20 7.56
C ILE A 80 3.35 1.61 8.93
N TYR A 81 3.15 2.86 9.29
CA TYR A 81 3.55 3.44 10.56
C TYR A 81 2.31 3.88 11.33
N LEU A 82 2.14 3.42 12.57
CA LEU A 82 0.97 3.76 13.39
C LEU A 82 1.27 4.94 14.33
N PHE A 83 0.31 5.85 14.40
CA PHE A 83 0.38 7.07 15.20
C PHE A 83 -0.91 7.27 15.99
N LYS A 84 -0.81 8.02 17.09
CA LYS A 84 -1.99 8.50 17.80
C LYS A 84 -2.82 9.41 16.87
N PRO A 85 -4.16 9.26 16.86
CA PRO A 85 -5.02 10.13 16.07
C PRO A 85 -4.86 11.60 16.46
N PRO A 86 -5.09 12.53 15.53
CA PRO A 86 -5.13 13.95 15.87
C PRO A 86 -6.31 14.24 16.81
N MET A 87 -6.15 15.25 17.68
CA MET A 87 -7.20 15.67 18.62
C MET A 87 -8.24 16.59 18.00
N VAL A 88 -8.10 16.92 16.71
CA VAL A 88 -9.01 17.81 15.99
C VAL A 88 -10.41 17.18 15.89
N PRO A 89 -11.48 17.90 16.27
CA PRO A 89 -12.84 17.40 16.10
C PRO A 89 -13.14 17.09 14.63
N LYS A 90 -13.78 15.94 14.37
CA LYS A 90 -14.11 15.47 13.00
C LYS A 90 -14.86 16.52 12.19
N ALA A 91 -15.77 17.26 12.83
CA ALA A 91 -16.56 18.33 12.21
C ALA A 91 -15.73 19.54 11.76
N GLU A 92 -14.54 19.75 12.33
CA GLU A 92 -13.66 20.86 11.97
C GLU A 92 -12.71 20.53 10.81
N ILE A 93 -12.46 19.25 10.53
CA ILE A 93 -11.45 18.81 9.56
C ILE A 93 -11.66 19.46 8.20
N ARG A 94 -12.90 19.51 7.69
CA ARG A 94 -13.18 20.15 6.38
C ARG A 94 -12.79 21.63 6.39
N GLY A 95 -13.17 22.37 7.41
CA GLY A 95 -12.83 23.79 7.56
C GLY A 95 -11.33 24.04 7.75
N ARG A 96 -10.55 23.05 8.17
CA ARG A 96 -9.08 23.11 8.22
C ARG A 96 -8.48 23.03 6.83
N PHE A 97 -8.93 22.08 6.00
CA PHE A 97 -8.53 22.01 4.59
C PHE A 97 -8.96 23.23 3.77
N GLU A 98 -10.17 23.76 3.99
CA GLU A 98 -10.66 24.95 3.29
C GLU A 98 -9.80 26.20 3.56
N LYS A 99 -9.07 26.23 4.67
CA LYS A 99 -8.15 27.31 5.06
C LYS A 99 -6.71 27.05 4.60
N SER A 100 -6.40 25.86 4.07
CA SER A 100 -5.08 25.53 3.55
C SER A 100 -5.03 25.62 2.03
N ASP A 101 -3.84 25.49 1.46
CA ASP A 101 -3.64 25.50 0.01
C ASP A 101 -4.24 24.26 -0.68
N PHE A 102 -4.68 23.26 0.11
CA PHE A 102 -5.21 21.98 -0.36
C PHE A 102 -6.74 21.93 -0.44
N ALA A 103 -7.44 23.05 -0.26
CA ALA A 103 -8.91 23.12 -0.31
C ALA A 103 -9.51 22.49 -1.59
N LYS A 104 -8.82 22.63 -2.72
CA LYS A 104 -9.23 22.11 -4.04
C LYS A 104 -9.06 20.58 -4.19
N LEU A 105 -8.42 19.93 -3.22
CA LEU A 105 -8.13 18.50 -3.26
C LEU A 105 -9.16 17.68 -2.46
N ILE A 106 -10.04 18.35 -1.71
CA ILE A 106 -11.11 17.70 -0.95
C ILE A 106 -12.12 17.08 -1.92
N ASP A 107 -12.35 15.78 -1.75
CA ASP A 107 -13.27 14.96 -2.55
C ASP A 107 -12.95 14.97 -4.05
N THR A 108 -11.71 15.33 -4.39
CA THR A 108 -11.20 15.27 -5.76
C THR A 108 -10.93 13.81 -6.12
N ALA A 109 -11.29 13.44 -7.35
CA ALA A 109 -10.99 12.14 -7.91
C ALA A 109 -9.49 11.81 -7.81
N VAL A 110 -9.17 10.51 -7.77
CA VAL A 110 -7.78 10.04 -7.78
C VAL A 110 -7.07 10.64 -8.99
N SER A 111 -6.04 11.46 -8.75
CA SER A 111 -5.20 12.00 -9.84
C SER A 111 -4.65 10.83 -10.66
N TYR A 112 -4.54 10.98 -11.97
CA TYR A 112 -3.84 10.03 -12.87
C TYR A 112 -2.45 10.53 -13.27
N GLU A 113 -2.00 11.60 -12.64
CA GLU A 113 -0.70 12.19 -12.91
C GLU A 113 0.42 11.40 -12.24
N PHE A 114 1.62 11.59 -12.80
CA PHE A 114 2.87 10.97 -12.39
C PHE A 114 3.88 12.08 -12.06
N PRO A 115 3.68 12.83 -10.97
CA PRO A 115 4.53 13.97 -10.63
C PRO A 115 5.98 13.52 -10.41
N GLU A 116 6.97 14.33 -10.79
CA GLU A 116 8.38 13.97 -10.61
C GLU A 116 8.76 13.89 -9.11
N ASP A 117 8.15 14.76 -8.31
CA ASP A 117 8.28 14.81 -6.86
C ASP A 117 7.05 14.22 -6.16
N LEU A 118 7.17 14.03 -4.84
CA LEU A 118 6.04 13.57 -4.03
C LEU A 118 5.07 14.73 -3.83
N GLU A 119 3.84 14.60 -4.34
CA GLU A 119 2.85 15.68 -4.32
C GLU A 119 1.52 15.23 -3.73
N LEU A 120 0.98 16.03 -2.80
CA LEU A 120 -0.36 15.85 -2.25
C LEU A 120 -1.36 16.09 -3.38
N SER A 121 -2.13 15.06 -3.70
CA SER A 121 -2.92 15.03 -4.95
C SER A 121 -4.36 14.58 -4.75
N ALA A 122 -4.72 14.02 -3.59
CA ALA A 122 -6.10 13.67 -3.29
C ALA A 122 -6.39 13.67 -1.79
N VAL A 123 -7.58 14.14 -1.42
CA VAL A 123 -8.14 14.05 -0.07
C VAL A 123 -9.53 13.44 -0.15
N SER A 124 -9.75 12.32 0.54
CA SER A 124 -11.07 11.72 0.72
C SER A 124 -11.51 11.94 2.16
N LEU A 125 -12.56 12.75 2.35
CA LEU A 125 -13.12 13.06 3.66
C LEU A 125 -14.59 12.69 3.70
N THR A 126 -14.91 11.61 4.43
CA THR A 126 -16.27 11.12 4.61
C THR A 126 -16.70 11.24 6.07
N ALA A 127 -17.90 10.72 6.41
CA ALA A 127 -18.34 10.61 7.79
C ALA A 127 -17.52 9.59 8.61
N ASP A 128 -16.82 8.67 7.94
CA ASP A 128 -16.17 7.51 8.57
C ASP A 128 -14.64 7.58 8.52
N HIS A 129 -14.07 8.39 7.62
CA HIS A 129 -12.62 8.46 7.46
C HIS A 129 -12.11 9.79 6.91
N LEU A 130 -10.82 10.01 7.14
CA LEU A 130 -9.97 10.95 6.43
C LEU A 130 -8.79 10.20 5.81
N PHE A 131 -8.71 10.19 4.47
CA PHE A 131 -7.55 9.70 3.73
C PHE A 131 -6.92 10.83 2.93
N ILE A 132 -5.61 11.00 3.04
CA ILE A 132 -4.82 11.98 2.28
C ILE A 132 -3.78 11.19 1.51
N SER A 133 -3.69 11.40 0.21
CA SER A 133 -2.76 10.66 -0.65
C SER A 133 -1.79 11.60 -1.35
N TRP A 134 -0.53 11.19 -1.34
CA TRP A 134 0.53 11.77 -2.14
C TRP A 134 0.95 10.77 -3.21
N HIS A 135 1.20 11.27 -4.40
CA HIS A 135 1.70 10.46 -5.51
C HIS A 135 3.08 10.95 -5.92
N LYS A 136 3.93 10.01 -6.35
CA LYS A 136 5.19 10.28 -7.03
C LYS A 136 5.37 9.31 -8.17
N GLY A 137 5.67 9.82 -9.36
CA GLY A 137 6.12 9.05 -10.50
C GLY A 137 7.34 8.21 -10.12
N ALA A 138 7.21 6.90 -10.27
CA ALA A 138 8.26 5.91 -10.05
C ALA A 138 8.62 5.19 -11.37
N GLY A 139 8.16 5.74 -12.48
CA GLY A 139 8.38 5.23 -13.82
C GLY A 139 9.80 5.41 -14.31
N GLY A 140 10.14 4.70 -15.38
CA GLY A 140 11.47 4.77 -15.98
C GLY A 140 11.63 3.83 -17.16
N TRP A 141 12.77 3.95 -17.84
CA TRP A 141 13.11 3.13 -18.99
C TRP A 141 13.76 1.81 -18.55
N GLU A 142 13.09 0.69 -18.80
CA GLU A 142 13.58 -0.65 -18.52
C GLU A 142 14.09 -1.33 -19.80
N ARG A 143 15.34 -1.77 -19.81
CA ARG A 143 15.94 -2.45 -20.97
C ARG A 143 15.17 -3.72 -21.30
N THR A 144 14.80 -3.91 -22.57
CA THR A 144 14.06 -5.08 -23.07
C THR A 144 14.89 -5.82 -24.12
N PRO A 145 15.85 -6.70 -23.71
CA PRO A 145 16.81 -7.30 -24.63
C PRO A 145 16.16 -8.11 -25.76
N SER A 146 14.98 -8.70 -25.49
CA SER A 146 14.23 -9.50 -26.45
C SER A 146 13.70 -8.71 -27.65
N LYS A 147 13.80 -7.37 -27.62
CA LYS A 147 13.41 -6.48 -28.72
C LYS A 147 14.60 -5.75 -29.34
N ASP A 148 15.83 -6.02 -28.90
CA ASP A 148 17.04 -5.47 -29.49
C ASP A 148 17.21 -6.01 -30.92
N PHE A 149 17.75 -5.20 -31.82
CA PHE A 149 18.09 -5.63 -33.17
C PHE A 149 19.28 -4.86 -33.72
N GLU A 150 19.85 -5.35 -34.82
CA GLU A 150 20.96 -4.70 -35.52
C GLU A 150 20.56 -4.44 -36.97
N ARG A 151 21.11 -3.36 -37.54
CA ARG A 151 20.89 -3.01 -38.94
C ARG A 151 22.19 -2.56 -39.57
N ILE A 152 22.38 -2.90 -40.83
CA ILE A 152 23.48 -2.36 -41.63
C ILE A 152 22.89 -1.27 -42.51
N GLU A 153 23.44 -0.07 -42.42
CA GLU A 153 23.06 1.11 -43.18
C GLU A 153 24.35 1.73 -43.74
N ASP A 154 24.44 1.94 -45.06
CA ASP A 154 25.60 2.52 -45.74
C ASP A 154 26.96 1.90 -45.34
N GLU A 155 27.04 0.57 -45.32
CA GLU A 155 28.21 -0.23 -44.90
C GLU A 155 28.58 -0.14 -43.40
N GLU A 156 27.85 0.65 -42.61
CA GLU A 156 28.02 0.77 -41.17
C GLU A 156 27.03 -0.12 -40.41
N ARG A 157 27.49 -0.74 -39.31
CA ARG A 157 26.67 -1.62 -38.47
C ARG A 157 26.16 -0.87 -37.25
N TYR A 158 24.84 -0.74 -37.16
CA TYR A 158 24.12 -0.11 -36.06
C TYR A 158 23.51 -1.14 -35.12
N LYS A 159 23.58 -0.89 -33.81
CA LYS A 159 22.94 -1.70 -32.76
C LYS A 159 21.85 -0.88 -32.08
N TYR A 160 20.62 -1.34 -32.18
CA TYR A 160 19.44 -0.71 -31.57
C TYR A 160 19.07 -1.47 -30.30
N GLN A 161 19.10 -0.75 -29.17
CA GLN A 161 18.70 -1.28 -27.87
C GLN A 161 17.29 -0.82 -27.55
N ALA A 162 16.41 -1.77 -27.25
CA ALA A 162 15.04 -1.48 -26.90
C ALA A 162 14.92 -1.20 -25.41
N TYR A 163 14.26 -0.10 -25.08
CA TYR A 163 13.83 0.23 -23.72
C TYR A 163 12.31 0.31 -23.70
N ARG A 164 11.70 -0.19 -22.63
CA ARG A 164 10.28 -0.09 -22.35
C ARG A 164 10.10 0.92 -21.23
N GLU A 165 9.37 1.98 -21.51
CA GLU A 165 8.93 2.90 -20.47
C GLU A 165 7.91 2.22 -19.56
N ARG A 166 8.17 2.27 -18.25
CA ARG A 166 7.21 1.91 -17.22
C ARG A 166 6.57 3.17 -16.68
N PHE A 167 5.25 3.22 -16.69
CA PHE A 167 4.47 4.22 -15.97
C PHE A 167 4.13 3.67 -14.60
N ASP A 168 5.10 3.70 -13.69
CA ASP A 168 4.87 3.30 -12.31
C ASP A 168 4.66 4.55 -11.45
N ARG A 169 3.87 4.44 -10.40
CA ARG A 169 3.76 5.49 -9.40
C ARG A 169 3.66 4.88 -8.03
N SER A 170 4.25 5.61 -7.10
CA SER A 170 4.17 5.31 -5.70
C SER A 170 3.11 6.15 -5.03
N VAL A 171 2.44 5.51 -4.08
CA VAL A 171 1.48 6.17 -3.22
C VAL A 171 2.03 6.22 -1.80
N VAL A 172 1.95 7.41 -1.21
CA VAL A 172 2.03 7.59 0.24
C VAL A 172 0.65 8.01 0.72
N ARG A 173 0.19 7.46 1.84
CA ARG A 173 -1.15 7.72 2.35
C ARG A 173 -1.14 7.95 3.84
N PHE A 174 -1.73 9.07 4.27
CA PHE A 174 -2.21 9.21 5.63
C PHE A 174 -3.62 8.66 5.68
N ALA A 175 -3.86 7.70 6.57
CA ALA A 175 -5.15 7.05 6.73
C ALA A 175 -5.64 7.12 8.16
N TRP A 176 -6.82 7.70 8.36
CA TRP A 176 -7.49 7.71 9.64
C TRP A 176 -8.95 7.30 9.45
N ARG A 177 -9.26 6.04 9.79
CA ARG A 177 -10.65 5.63 9.99
C ARG A 177 -11.07 6.08 11.37
N PHE A 178 -12.15 6.82 11.45
CA PHE A 178 -12.59 7.48 12.66
C PHE A 178 -13.10 6.53 13.76
N THR A 179 -13.27 5.26 13.44
CA THR A 179 -13.54 4.15 14.36
C THR A 179 -12.26 3.53 14.93
N ASP A 180 -11.13 3.71 14.26
CA ASP A 180 -9.86 3.15 14.69
C ASP A 180 -9.22 4.05 15.77
N PRO A 181 -8.60 3.47 16.80
CA PRO A 181 -7.91 4.20 17.85
C PRO A 181 -6.51 4.69 17.42
N PHE A 182 -6.17 4.55 16.14
CA PHE A 182 -4.90 4.96 15.54
C PHE A 182 -5.16 5.61 14.17
N CYS A 183 -4.17 6.37 13.71
CA CYS A 183 -4.02 6.71 12.30
C CYS A 183 -2.73 6.08 11.76
N ALA A 184 -2.59 6.02 10.45
CA ALA A 184 -1.46 5.36 9.80
C ALA A 184 -0.86 6.24 8.70
N VAL A 185 0.46 6.22 8.58
CA VAL A 185 1.17 6.65 7.37
C VAL A 185 1.66 5.42 6.63
N MET A 186 1.22 5.26 5.39
CA MET A 186 1.43 4.10 4.53
C MET A 186 2.29 4.50 3.34
N ILE A 187 3.37 3.76 3.07
CA ILE A 187 4.39 4.09 2.06
C ILE A 187 4.59 2.88 1.15
N GLN A 188 4.17 2.96 -0.12
CA GLN A 188 4.14 1.83 -1.08
C GLN A 188 5.50 1.41 -1.68
N LEU A 189 6.60 2.16 -1.49
CA LEU A 189 7.87 1.82 -2.15
C LEU A 189 8.86 1.06 -1.28
N ALA A 190 9.63 0.20 -1.95
CA ALA A 190 10.77 -0.52 -1.42
C ALA A 190 12.04 0.34 -1.49
N VAL A 191 12.24 1.20 -0.49
CA VAL A 191 13.59 1.66 -0.11
C VAL A 191 13.66 1.60 1.41
N GLU A 192 14.23 0.51 1.93
CA GLU A 192 14.44 0.34 3.37
C GLU A 192 15.42 1.40 3.90
N GLY A 193 15.18 1.89 5.12
CA GLY A 193 16.11 2.76 5.85
C GLY A 193 15.79 4.25 5.74
N ASP A 194 16.83 5.08 5.71
CA ASP A 194 16.76 6.55 5.82
C ASP A 194 15.93 7.24 4.71
N ALA A 195 15.61 6.52 3.64
CA ALA A 195 14.78 7.02 2.54
C ALA A 195 13.33 7.35 2.97
N HIS A 196 12.83 6.78 4.06
CA HIS A 196 11.51 7.15 4.59
C HIS A 196 11.51 8.47 5.37
N THR A 197 12.68 8.92 5.84
CA THR A 197 12.80 10.17 6.60
C THR A 197 12.27 11.38 5.83
N PRO A 198 12.70 11.68 4.59
CA PRO A 198 12.15 12.82 3.84
C PRO A 198 10.64 12.70 3.57
N ILE A 199 10.13 11.48 3.35
CA ILE A 199 8.69 11.24 3.16
C ILE A 199 7.91 11.57 4.44
N HIS A 200 8.39 11.10 5.59
CA HIS A 200 7.77 11.42 6.88
C HIS A 200 7.81 12.91 7.20
N LEU A 201 8.93 13.59 6.91
CA LEU A 201 9.05 15.03 7.09
C LEU A 201 8.00 15.77 6.26
N GLN A 202 7.89 15.45 4.97
CA GLN A 202 6.91 16.08 4.09
C GLN A 202 5.47 15.82 4.54
N VAL A 203 5.10 14.55 4.81
CA VAL A 203 3.75 14.21 5.28
C VAL A 203 3.43 14.94 6.58
N ARG A 204 4.36 14.99 7.52
CA ARG A 204 4.17 15.68 8.79
C ARG A 204 3.97 17.18 8.60
N ASP A 205 4.81 17.80 7.78
CA ASP A 205 4.76 19.24 7.55
C ASP A 205 3.45 19.64 6.85
N ASP A 206 2.99 18.84 5.89
CA ASP A 206 1.67 19.00 5.26
C ASP A 206 0.53 18.82 6.26
N LEU A 207 0.56 17.80 7.12
CA LEU A 207 -0.45 17.56 8.15
C LEU A 207 -0.54 18.72 9.17
N LYS A 208 0.60 19.33 9.51
CA LYS A 208 0.66 20.53 10.35
C LYS A 208 0.15 21.77 9.61
N HIS A 209 0.52 21.93 8.35
CA HIS A 209 0.07 23.04 7.51
C HIS A 209 -1.45 23.04 7.33
N ILE A 210 -2.06 21.86 7.16
CA ILE A 210 -3.52 21.70 7.16
C ILE A 210 -4.10 22.06 8.54
N GLY A 211 -3.33 21.91 9.62
CA GLY A 211 -3.79 22.11 10.99
C GLY A 211 -4.48 20.88 11.57
N LEU A 212 -4.07 19.67 11.16
CA LEU A 212 -4.52 18.41 11.76
C LEU A 212 -3.73 18.06 13.02
N PHE A 213 -2.45 18.45 13.07
CA PHE A 213 -1.60 18.25 14.24
C PHE A 213 -0.90 19.56 14.61
N ASP A 214 -0.85 19.87 15.90
CA ASP A 214 -0.11 21.03 16.42
C ASP A 214 1.39 20.71 16.61
N ALA A 215 1.72 19.43 16.81
CA ALA A 215 3.06 18.93 17.03
C ALA A 215 3.35 17.69 16.14
N ASP A 216 4.53 17.11 16.27
CA ASP A 216 4.85 15.86 15.58
C ASP A 216 3.90 14.73 16.04
N PRO A 217 3.28 13.98 15.10
CA PRO A 217 2.44 12.84 15.45
C PRO A 217 3.21 11.82 16.31
N GLU A 218 2.63 11.44 17.45
CA GLU A 218 3.23 10.47 18.36
C GLU A 218 3.06 9.05 17.81
N ARG A 219 4.15 8.29 17.71
CA ARG A 219 4.14 6.89 17.25
C ARG A 219 3.54 5.96 18.33
N ILE A 220 2.87 4.89 17.90
CA ILE A 220 2.35 3.86 18.80
C ILE A 220 3.25 2.61 18.72
N PRO A 221 4.04 2.31 19.77
CA PRO A 221 4.89 1.12 19.80
C PRO A 221 4.07 -0.16 19.64
N LEU A 222 4.56 -1.09 18.82
CA LEU A 222 3.86 -2.35 18.50
C LEU A 222 4.50 -3.58 19.14
N SER A 223 5.48 -3.38 20.03
CA SER A 223 6.21 -4.50 20.65
C SER A 223 5.32 -5.39 21.51
N GLU A 224 4.37 -4.83 22.26
CA GLU A 224 3.42 -5.65 23.03
C GLU A 224 2.49 -6.46 22.13
N ALA A 225 1.93 -5.87 21.06
CA ALA A 225 1.19 -6.64 20.06
C ALA A 225 1.99 -7.78 19.49
N PHE A 226 3.23 -7.54 19.07
CA PHE A 226 4.05 -8.60 18.47
C PHE A 226 4.44 -9.69 19.46
N LYS A 227 4.70 -9.36 20.73
CA LYS A 227 4.89 -10.37 21.80
C LYS A 227 3.64 -11.23 21.94
N ASN A 228 2.48 -10.61 22.13
CA ASN A 228 1.20 -11.30 22.30
C ASN A 228 0.86 -12.20 21.11
N MET A 229 1.01 -11.68 19.88
CA MET A 229 0.79 -12.44 18.65
C MET A 229 1.66 -13.70 18.56
N THR A 230 2.88 -13.69 19.11
CA THR A 230 3.75 -14.89 19.07
C THR A 230 3.28 -16.02 20.00
N LEU A 231 2.38 -15.71 20.94
CA LEU A 231 1.80 -16.66 21.89
C LEU A 231 0.40 -17.14 21.46
N GLN A 232 -0.26 -16.38 20.57
CA GLN A 232 -1.57 -16.72 20.01
C GLN A 232 -1.45 -17.67 18.82
N ASN A 233 -2.54 -18.40 18.53
CA ASN A 233 -2.63 -19.30 17.37
C ASN A 233 -3.47 -18.70 16.23
N ASP A 234 -3.67 -17.39 16.20
CA ASP A 234 -4.44 -16.68 15.17
C ASP A 234 -3.59 -16.35 13.92
N THR A 235 -2.27 -16.29 14.06
CA THR A 235 -1.32 -16.08 12.96
C THR A 235 -0.28 -17.20 12.93
N LEU A 236 0.34 -17.43 11.77
CA LEU A 236 1.50 -18.31 11.68
C LEU A 236 2.74 -17.46 11.89
N VAL A 237 3.52 -17.77 12.93
CA VAL A 237 4.68 -16.99 13.34
C VAL A 237 5.93 -17.64 12.76
N GLN A 238 6.56 -17.01 11.78
CA GLN A 238 7.78 -17.54 11.16
C GLN A 238 9.01 -17.21 12.00
N SER A 239 9.09 -16.01 12.54
CA SER A 239 10.18 -15.59 13.43
C SER A 239 9.73 -14.55 14.44
N THR A 240 10.45 -14.48 15.56
CA THR A 240 10.37 -13.39 16.53
C THR A 240 11.75 -13.04 17.06
N ARG A 241 11.94 -11.75 17.31
CA ARG A 241 13.15 -11.17 17.89
C ARG A 241 12.74 -10.33 19.08
N MET A 242 13.16 -10.72 20.28
CA MET A 242 12.92 -9.96 21.51
C MET A 242 14.19 -9.23 21.92
N MET A 243 14.06 -7.94 22.24
CA MET A 243 15.18 -7.02 22.43
C MET A 243 15.16 -6.39 23.81
N THR A 244 16.34 -6.25 24.40
CA THR A 244 16.58 -5.58 25.68
C THR A 244 17.84 -4.74 25.60
N ASP A 245 18.13 -3.95 26.64
CA ASP A 245 19.33 -3.13 26.68
C ASP A 245 20.58 -4.02 26.70
N GLY A 246 21.32 -4.04 25.59
CA GLY A 246 22.56 -4.80 25.44
C GLY A 246 22.41 -6.21 24.87
N GLY A 247 21.23 -6.63 24.40
CA GLY A 247 21.07 -7.96 23.82
C GLY A 247 19.73 -8.23 23.13
N HIS A 248 19.65 -9.39 22.48
CA HIS A 248 18.42 -9.88 21.86
C HIS A 248 18.38 -11.41 21.86
N VAL A 249 17.17 -11.94 21.72
CA VAL A 249 16.89 -13.37 21.51
C VAL A 249 16.09 -13.52 20.22
N ASP A 250 16.59 -14.32 19.29
CA ASP A 250 15.90 -14.67 18.04
C ASP A 250 15.39 -16.11 18.12
N VAL A 251 14.11 -16.32 17.77
CA VAL A 251 13.54 -17.64 17.53
C VAL A 251 13.00 -17.65 16.10
N VAL A 252 13.49 -18.58 15.28
CA VAL A 252 13.22 -18.61 13.84
C VAL A 252 12.89 -20.03 13.42
N SER A 253 11.76 -20.21 12.74
CA SER A 253 11.46 -21.45 12.03
C SER A 253 12.07 -21.43 10.64
N THR A 254 12.79 -22.49 10.29
CA THR A 254 13.40 -22.70 8.97
C THR A 254 12.54 -23.57 8.04
N LEU A 255 11.33 -23.93 8.49
CA LEU A 255 10.41 -24.73 7.70
C LEU A 255 10.00 -23.97 6.42
N SER A 256 9.85 -24.71 5.31
CA SER A 256 9.28 -24.17 4.07
C SER A 256 7.79 -23.90 4.20
N GLU A 257 7.10 -24.72 5.01
CA GLU A 257 5.69 -24.60 5.37
C GLU A 257 5.56 -24.83 6.87
N GLY A 258 4.87 -23.93 7.57
CA GLY A 258 4.81 -23.91 9.04
C GLY A 258 5.59 -22.74 9.66
N GLY A 259 5.54 -22.65 10.99
CA GLY A 259 6.18 -21.61 11.79
C GLY A 259 6.80 -22.16 13.08
N ILE A 260 7.04 -21.28 14.04
CA ILE A 260 7.60 -21.62 15.36
C ILE A 260 6.71 -22.65 16.07
N GLY A 261 5.38 -22.49 15.99
CA GLY A 261 4.42 -23.36 16.66
C GLY A 261 4.41 -24.80 16.15
N ASP A 262 4.95 -25.06 14.95
CA ASP A 262 5.01 -26.40 14.34
C ASP A 262 6.29 -27.17 14.70
N VAL A 263 7.24 -26.53 15.41
CA VAL A 263 8.47 -27.16 15.90
C VAL A 263 8.48 -27.11 17.42
N GLU A 264 8.20 -28.23 18.07
CA GLU A 264 8.03 -28.33 19.54
C GLU A 264 9.16 -27.67 20.31
N ALA A 265 10.42 -27.95 19.95
CA ALA A 265 11.59 -27.35 20.60
C ALA A 265 11.65 -25.82 20.47
N LEU A 266 11.20 -25.25 19.34
CA LEU A 266 11.15 -23.79 19.17
C LEU A 266 9.98 -23.17 19.94
N LEU A 267 8.85 -23.86 20.01
CA LEU A 267 7.70 -23.45 20.81
C LEU A 267 8.05 -23.44 22.31
N GLU A 268 8.73 -24.47 22.80
CA GLU A 268 9.26 -24.51 24.17
C GLU A 268 10.26 -23.39 24.43
N ALA A 269 11.23 -23.19 23.53
CA ALA A 269 12.20 -22.11 23.64
C ALA A 269 11.49 -20.74 23.72
N ARG A 270 10.50 -20.49 22.86
CA ARG A 270 9.71 -19.24 22.88
C ARG A 270 8.95 -19.07 24.20
N ARG A 271 8.28 -20.11 24.70
CA ARG A 271 7.51 -20.07 25.96
C ARG A 271 8.41 -19.94 27.19
N GLY A 272 9.66 -20.40 27.11
CA GLY A 272 10.63 -20.26 28.19
C GLY A 272 11.14 -18.83 28.39
N VAL A 273 10.91 -17.92 27.42
CA VAL A 273 11.31 -16.52 27.54
C VAL A 273 10.24 -15.71 28.28
N ASN A 274 10.65 -14.93 29.28
CA ASN A 274 9.77 -14.00 29.98
C ASN A 274 9.73 -12.65 29.23
N ASP A 275 8.64 -12.39 28.52
CA ASP A 275 8.41 -11.21 27.68
C ASP A 275 8.55 -9.87 28.41
N ASN A 276 8.33 -9.85 29.73
CA ASN A 276 8.47 -8.65 30.56
C ASN A 276 9.91 -8.15 30.69
N ASN A 277 10.91 -9.00 30.38
CA ASN A 277 12.33 -8.64 30.44
C ASN A 277 12.84 -7.96 29.15
N PHE A 278 11.98 -7.82 28.14
CA PHE A 278 12.33 -7.30 26.83
C PHE A 278 11.51 -6.04 26.55
N ALA A 279 12.18 -4.92 26.28
CA ALA A 279 11.50 -3.66 25.97
C ALA A 279 10.97 -3.63 24.53
N GLY A 280 11.59 -4.39 23.62
CA GLY A 280 11.24 -4.41 22.20
C GLY A 280 10.94 -5.81 21.69
N ALA A 281 10.11 -5.89 20.66
CA ALA A 281 9.86 -7.12 19.93
C ALA A 281 9.56 -6.83 18.46
N ASP A 282 10.11 -7.67 17.59
CA ASP A 282 9.87 -7.72 16.15
C ASP A 282 9.43 -9.14 15.78
N GLY A 283 8.88 -9.31 14.57
CA GLY A 283 8.54 -10.64 14.08
C GLY A 283 8.12 -10.72 12.62
N GLN A 284 8.07 -11.94 12.11
CA GLN A 284 7.48 -12.26 10.80
C GLN A 284 6.22 -13.10 11.01
N PHE A 285 5.10 -12.59 10.51
CA PHE A 285 3.77 -13.13 10.72
C PHE A 285 3.11 -13.41 9.37
N HIS A 286 2.52 -14.59 9.24
CA HIS A 286 1.73 -14.99 8.08
C HIS A 286 0.27 -15.07 8.48
N PHE A 287 -0.52 -14.17 7.92
CA PHE A 287 -1.97 -14.15 8.07
C PHE A 287 -2.56 -15.07 7.01
N LEU A 288 -3.15 -16.19 7.46
CA LEU A 288 -3.70 -17.21 6.59
C LEU A 288 -5.21 -16.99 6.41
N GLN A 289 -5.72 -17.12 5.18
CA GLN A 289 -7.16 -17.05 4.91
C GLN A 289 -7.97 -18.08 5.68
N THR A 290 -7.37 -19.23 5.98
CA THR A 290 -7.98 -20.29 6.78
C THR A 290 -8.22 -19.87 8.24
N LYS A 291 -7.48 -18.86 8.74
CA LYS A 291 -7.65 -18.29 10.08
C LYS A 291 -8.40 -16.96 10.08
N HIS A 292 -8.37 -16.24 8.95
CA HIS A 292 -9.00 -14.92 8.77
C HIS A 292 -9.82 -14.94 7.47
N ASP A 293 -11.07 -15.37 7.54
CA ASP A 293 -11.97 -15.64 6.41
C ASP A 293 -12.25 -14.43 5.50
N LYS A 294 -12.15 -13.21 6.06
CA LYS A 294 -12.31 -11.96 5.31
C LYS A 294 -11.10 -11.56 4.47
N LEU A 295 -9.95 -12.20 4.66
CA LEU A 295 -8.78 -11.93 3.83
C LEU A 295 -9.01 -12.43 2.40
N SER A 296 -8.68 -11.60 1.42
CA SER A 296 -8.74 -11.96 0.01
C SER A 296 -7.60 -12.90 -0.42
N ARG A 297 -6.52 -12.95 0.39
CA ARG A 297 -5.35 -13.83 0.20
C ARG A 297 -4.54 -13.99 1.50
N ASN A 298 -3.60 -14.93 1.53
CA ASN A 298 -2.60 -14.98 2.60
C ASN A 298 -1.70 -13.73 2.55
N VAL A 299 -1.46 -13.11 3.71
CA VAL A 299 -0.66 -11.88 3.82
C VAL A 299 0.58 -12.13 4.68
N LYS A 300 1.76 -11.96 4.08
CA LYS A 300 3.03 -11.97 4.82
C LYS A 300 3.34 -10.57 5.33
N VAL A 301 3.63 -10.49 6.63
CA VAL A 301 3.89 -9.26 7.36
C VAL A 301 5.18 -9.37 8.15
N GLN A 302 5.94 -8.28 8.21
CA GLN A 302 7.05 -8.13 9.15
C GLN A 302 6.79 -6.94 10.07
N GLY A 303 6.76 -7.19 11.37
CA GLY A 303 6.56 -6.20 12.41
C GLY A 303 7.89 -5.72 12.99
N TYR A 304 8.02 -4.41 13.17
CA TYR A 304 9.12 -3.74 13.85
C TYR A 304 8.55 -2.93 15.01
N GLY A 305 8.56 -3.50 16.22
CA GLY A 305 7.73 -3.02 17.31
C GLY A 305 8.16 -1.66 17.83
N VAL A 306 9.47 -1.46 18.03
CA VAL A 306 10.04 -0.20 18.51
C VAL A 306 9.84 0.92 17.48
N GLU A 307 9.95 0.59 16.20
CA GLU A 307 9.76 1.57 15.11
C GLU A 307 8.29 1.90 14.85
N SER A 308 7.34 1.21 15.50
CA SER A 308 5.90 1.31 15.25
C SER A 308 5.54 1.03 13.78
N ARG A 309 6.28 0.08 13.17
CA ARG A 309 6.27 -0.16 11.73
C ARG A 309 5.81 -1.58 11.40
N VAL A 310 4.99 -1.69 10.38
CA VAL A 310 4.52 -2.95 9.79
C VAL A 310 4.86 -2.94 8.30
N ARG A 311 5.57 -3.95 7.82
CA ARG A 311 5.82 -4.16 6.39
C ARG A 311 4.92 -5.25 5.85
N VAL A 312 4.12 -4.92 4.85
CA VAL A 312 3.31 -5.88 4.09
C VAL A 312 4.06 -6.26 2.82
N TRP A 313 4.38 -7.55 2.65
CA TRP A 313 5.24 -8.02 1.56
C TRP A 313 4.51 -8.34 0.26
N VAL A 314 3.20 -8.55 0.33
CA VAL A 314 2.40 -9.00 -0.81
C VAL A 314 1.59 -7.86 -1.41
N GLN A 315 1.26 -7.97 -2.68
CA GLN A 315 0.21 -7.14 -3.25
C GLN A 315 -1.14 -7.62 -2.72
N CYS A 316 -1.87 -6.73 -2.06
CA CYS A 316 -3.15 -7.02 -1.42
C CYS A 316 -4.11 -5.82 -1.54
N LYS A 317 -5.35 -6.00 -1.10
CA LYS A 317 -6.36 -4.95 -1.11
C LYS A 317 -6.30 -4.11 0.15
N ARG A 318 -6.94 -2.95 0.08
CA ARG A 318 -7.24 -2.08 1.23
C ARG A 318 -7.76 -2.84 2.44
N GLU A 319 -8.76 -3.69 2.23
CA GLU A 319 -9.41 -4.40 3.33
C GLU A 319 -8.48 -5.44 3.98
N ASP A 320 -7.59 -6.09 3.21
CA ASP A 320 -6.61 -7.03 3.76
C ASP A 320 -5.67 -6.34 4.74
N VAL A 321 -5.23 -5.12 4.40
CA VAL A 321 -4.38 -4.29 5.26
C VAL A 321 -5.10 -3.93 6.55
N TYR A 322 -6.37 -3.54 6.48
CA TYR A 322 -7.13 -3.19 7.68
C TYR A 322 -7.46 -4.39 8.57
N ILE A 323 -7.69 -5.57 8.00
CA ILE A 323 -7.84 -6.82 8.77
C ILE A 323 -6.54 -7.11 9.51
N VAL A 324 -5.40 -7.05 8.82
CA VAL A 324 -4.07 -7.23 9.44
C VAL A 324 -3.84 -6.25 10.59
N LEU A 325 -4.08 -4.95 10.36
CA LEU A 325 -3.90 -3.93 11.40
C LEU A 325 -4.89 -4.11 12.55
N GLY A 326 -6.11 -4.55 12.28
CA GLY A 326 -7.10 -4.86 13.32
C GLY A 326 -6.67 -6.01 14.23
N VAL A 327 -6.08 -7.07 13.67
CA VAL A 327 -5.53 -8.19 14.45
C VAL A 327 -4.30 -7.77 15.27
N ILE A 328 -3.38 -7.01 14.67
CA ILE A 328 -2.22 -6.45 15.39
C ILE A 328 -2.72 -5.59 16.56
N TRP A 329 -3.68 -4.70 16.31
CA TRP A 329 -4.23 -3.84 17.34
C TRP A 329 -4.96 -4.60 18.46
N ALA A 330 -5.69 -5.66 18.14
CA ALA A 330 -6.38 -6.48 19.14
C ALA A 330 -5.42 -7.21 20.09
N ASN A 331 -4.15 -7.32 19.72
CA ASN A 331 -3.09 -7.89 20.54
C ASN A 331 -2.29 -6.82 21.32
N GLN A 332 -2.61 -5.54 21.14
CA GLN A 332 -1.86 -4.42 21.74
C GLN A 332 -2.16 -4.23 23.24
#